data_AF-A0AAV9Z256-F1
#
_entry.id   AF-A0AAV9Z256-F1
#
_cell.length_a   1.000
_cell.length_b   1.000
_cell.length_c   1.000
_cell.angle_alpha   90.00
_cell.angle_beta   90.00
_cell.angle_gamma   90.00
#
_symmetry.space_group_name_H-M   'P 1'
#
loop_
_entity.id
_entity.type
_entity.pdbx_description
1 polymer ?
#
loop_
_entity_poly.entity_id
_entity_poly.type
_entity_poly.pdbx_seq_one_letter_code
_entity_poly.pdbx_strand_id
1 'polypeptide(L)'
;MTSTTAHQVLQGLLAHESLKDNLQFIHVRRFFEITSRVWPEITPAGQARPLILSESIVNFLASMLSLDNEIIQLMWHAFGDLAEQMKDSSETQSTLDDTFRVHAHENEIEPLLPPLSTCLFCETTQPRLMREEYCTNPSTVAGCTEKAQPGFRTCTIESHRKFQLDAEEKNAAMFQLRSRLKNTSISHVPLAGSSDELGPDSSYNTDFELRSTTK
;
A
#
# COMPACT_ATOMS: atom_id res chain seq x y z
N MET A 1 -7.86 -18.16 15.48
CA MET A 1 -6.41 -18.37 15.25
C MET A 1 -5.70 -17.15 14.65
N THR A 2 -6.42 -16.08 14.28
CA THR A 2 -5.86 -14.88 13.63
C THR A 2 -5.12 -13.91 14.58
N SER A 3 -5.45 -13.93 15.88
CA SER A 3 -4.83 -13.05 16.88
C SER A 3 -3.32 -13.29 17.06
N THR A 4 -2.84 -14.52 16.81
CA THR A 4 -1.43 -14.88 17.04
C THR A 4 -0.48 -14.21 16.04
N THR A 5 -0.90 -14.07 14.78
CA THR A 5 -0.07 -13.56 13.68
C THR A 5 0.33 -12.10 13.90
N ALA A 6 -0.60 -11.23 14.26
CA ALA A 6 -0.29 -9.82 14.47
C ALA A 6 0.53 -9.57 15.74
N HIS A 7 0.27 -10.35 16.79
CA HIS A 7 1.09 -10.30 18.00
C HIS A 7 2.55 -10.65 17.69
N GLN A 8 2.80 -11.64 16.83
CA GLN A 8 4.14 -11.98 16.37
C GLN A 8 4.79 -10.85 15.55
N VAL A 9 4.04 -10.16 14.67
CA VAL A 9 4.59 -8.99 13.96
C VAL A 9 5.03 -7.91 14.95
N LEU A 10 4.20 -7.60 15.93
CA LEU A 10 4.51 -6.58 16.92
C LEU A 10 5.70 -6.99 17.79
N GLN A 11 5.79 -8.24 18.21
CA GLN A 11 6.97 -8.74 18.92
C GLN A 11 8.23 -8.61 18.06
N GLY A 12 8.16 -8.92 16.76
CA GLY A 12 9.28 -8.74 15.83
C GLY A 12 9.70 -7.28 15.68
N LEU A 13 8.75 -6.34 15.61
CA LEU A 13 9.02 -4.91 15.59
C LEU A 13 9.67 -4.43 16.90
N LEU A 14 9.12 -4.85 18.04
CA LEU A 14 9.61 -4.47 19.37
C LEU A 14 11.00 -5.06 19.68
N ALA A 15 11.35 -6.19 19.07
CA ALA A 15 12.67 -6.80 19.21
C ALA A 15 13.79 -6.00 18.51
N HIS A 16 13.45 -5.11 17.58
CA HIS A 16 14.42 -4.35 16.77
C HIS A 16 14.09 -2.86 16.78
N GLU A 17 14.75 -2.10 17.65
CA GLU A 17 14.54 -0.64 17.79
C GLU A 17 14.73 0.11 16.45
N SER A 18 15.72 -0.28 15.65
CA SER A 18 15.96 0.32 14.32
C SER A 18 14.80 0.13 13.33
N LEU A 19 13.98 -0.92 13.49
CA LEU A 19 12.79 -1.13 12.67
C LEU A 19 11.67 -0.17 13.06
N LYS A 20 11.55 0.19 14.35
CA LYS A 20 10.48 1.06 14.87
C LYS A 20 10.55 2.47 14.26
N ASP A 21 11.75 3.01 14.11
CA ASP A 21 11.95 4.39 13.65
C ASP A 21 11.88 4.54 12.12
N ASN A 22 12.14 3.45 11.39
CA ASN A 22 12.28 3.50 9.92
C ASN A 22 11.12 2.84 9.17
N LEU A 23 10.30 2.02 9.84
CA LEU A 23 9.15 1.40 9.20
C LEU A 23 7.89 2.22 9.34
N GLN A 24 7.01 2.03 8.36
CA GLN A 24 5.62 2.41 8.40
C GLN A 24 4.78 1.16 8.15
N PHE A 25 3.52 1.17 8.56
CA PHE A 25 2.62 0.03 8.32
C PHE A 25 2.57 -0.39 6.85
N ILE A 26 2.58 0.60 5.95
CA ILE A 26 2.53 0.36 4.52
C ILE A 26 3.74 -0.45 4.04
N HIS A 27 4.90 -0.27 4.64
CA HIS A 27 6.10 -1.04 4.33
C HIS A 27 5.95 -2.50 4.75
N VAL A 28 5.49 -2.76 5.99
CA VAL A 28 5.26 -4.12 6.49
C VAL A 28 4.23 -4.85 5.64
N ARG A 29 3.11 -4.20 5.31
CA ARG A 29 2.08 -4.79 4.46
C ARG A 29 2.60 -5.11 3.06
N ARG A 30 3.29 -4.14 2.42
CA ARG A 30 3.86 -4.35 1.08
C ARG A 30 4.94 -5.42 1.08
N PHE A 31 5.75 -5.48 2.14
CA PHE A 31 6.76 -6.52 2.31
C PHE A 31 6.11 -7.89 2.22
N PHE A 32 5.09 -8.19 3.04
CA PHE A 32 4.39 -9.47 2.98
C PHE A 32 3.74 -9.75 1.63
N GLU A 33 3.11 -8.74 1.00
CA GLU A 33 2.53 -8.89 -0.33
C GLU A 33 3.57 -9.26 -1.38
N ILE A 34 4.74 -8.63 -1.36
CA ILE A 34 5.79 -8.89 -2.33
C ILE A 34 6.48 -10.23 -2.02
N THR A 35 6.89 -10.46 -0.77
CA THR A 35 7.64 -11.66 -0.38
C THR A 35 6.81 -12.93 -0.55
N SER A 36 5.49 -12.88 -0.37
CA SER A 36 4.61 -14.03 -0.66
C SER A 36 4.58 -14.36 -2.15
N ARG A 37 4.64 -13.36 -3.03
CA ARG A 37 4.67 -13.58 -4.49
C ARG A 37 6.02 -14.09 -4.98
N VAL A 38 7.12 -13.57 -4.43
CA VAL A 38 8.48 -14.00 -4.78
C VAL A 38 9.00 -15.15 -3.90
N TRP A 39 8.12 -15.78 -3.11
CA TRP A 39 8.51 -16.86 -2.20
C TRP A 39 9.18 -18.04 -2.92
N PRO A 40 8.66 -18.54 -4.06
CA PRO A 40 9.29 -19.65 -4.78
C PRO A 40 10.72 -19.34 -5.24
N GLU A 41 11.02 -18.08 -5.51
CA GLU A 41 12.34 -17.59 -5.92
C GLU A 41 13.29 -17.42 -4.73
N ILE A 42 12.77 -17.02 -3.56
CA ILE A 42 13.55 -16.91 -2.32
C ILE A 42 13.88 -18.29 -1.75
N THR A 43 12.89 -19.18 -1.69
CA THR A 43 13.00 -20.52 -1.09
C THR A 43 12.47 -21.56 -2.08
N PRO A 44 13.36 -22.13 -2.93
CA PRO A 44 13.00 -23.18 -3.85
C PRO A 44 12.36 -24.38 -3.14
N ALA A 45 11.48 -25.11 -3.85
CA ALA A 45 10.77 -26.24 -3.28
C ALA A 45 11.72 -27.27 -2.63
N GLY A 46 11.45 -27.61 -1.37
CA GLY A 46 12.26 -28.56 -0.60
C GLY A 46 13.51 -27.97 0.06
N GLN A 47 13.76 -26.67 -0.08
CA GLN A 47 14.83 -25.99 0.65
C GLN A 47 14.29 -25.30 1.91
N ALA A 48 15.14 -25.19 2.93
CA ALA A 48 14.85 -24.40 4.12
C ALA A 48 14.96 -22.90 3.79
N ARG A 49 14.19 -22.07 4.50
CA ARG A 49 14.27 -20.61 4.37
C ARG A 49 15.71 -20.14 4.62
N PRO A 50 16.27 -19.29 3.74
CA PRO A 50 17.58 -18.71 3.98
C PRO A 50 17.57 -17.76 5.19
N LEU A 51 18.59 -17.82 6.04
CA LEU A 51 18.74 -16.88 7.17
C LEU A 51 19.11 -15.47 6.69
N ILE A 52 19.84 -15.39 5.58
CA ILE A 52 20.29 -14.13 4.95
C ILE A 52 19.79 -14.14 3.51
N LEU A 53 19.17 -13.04 3.07
CA LEU A 53 18.68 -12.94 1.70
C LEU A 53 19.87 -12.70 0.76
N SER A 54 19.74 -13.17 -0.48
CA SER A 54 20.74 -12.84 -1.51
C SER A 54 20.69 -11.34 -1.82
N GLU A 55 21.84 -10.77 -2.17
CA GLU A 55 21.98 -9.34 -2.47
C GLU A 55 21.01 -8.87 -3.57
N SER A 56 20.75 -9.71 -4.58
CA SER A 56 19.78 -9.39 -5.64
C SER A 56 18.35 -9.24 -5.12
N ILE A 57 17.93 -10.10 -4.19
CA ILE A 57 16.59 -10.04 -3.58
C ILE A 57 16.52 -8.85 -2.62
N VAL A 58 17.55 -8.60 -1.83
CA VAL A 58 17.63 -7.44 -0.94
C VAL A 58 17.50 -6.14 -1.74
N ASN A 59 18.32 -5.97 -2.78
CA ASN A 59 18.29 -4.78 -3.65
C ASN A 59 16.92 -4.60 -4.32
N PHE A 60 16.28 -5.69 -4.75
CA PHE A 60 14.95 -5.65 -5.32
C PHE A 60 13.90 -5.17 -4.32
N LEU A 61 13.87 -5.76 -3.12
CA LEU A 61 12.91 -5.38 -2.07
C LEU A 61 13.16 -3.95 -1.57
N ALA A 62 14.43 -3.56 -1.41
CA ALA A 62 14.84 -2.22 -1.04
C ALA A 62 14.31 -1.17 -2.02
N SER A 63 14.46 -1.43 -3.32
CA SER A 63 13.92 -0.57 -4.39
C SER A 63 12.38 -0.48 -4.33
N MET A 64 11.69 -1.62 -4.22
CA MET A 64 10.22 -1.67 -4.20
C MET A 64 9.60 -1.01 -2.96
N LEU A 65 10.28 -1.07 -1.82
CA LEU A 65 9.82 -0.50 -0.56
C LEU A 65 10.39 0.88 -0.27
N SER A 66 11.38 1.33 -1.06
CA SER A 66 12.14 2.57 -0.82
C SER A 66 12.77 2.60 0.58
N LEU A 67 13.40 1.48 0.96
CA LEU A 67 14.08 1.27 2.23
C LEU A 67 15.52 0.86 2.01
N ASP A 68 16.37 1.09 3.01
CA ASP A 68 17.77 0.65 2.98
C ASP A 68 17.89 -0.88 3.05
N ASN A 69 18.94 -1.42 2.42
CA ASN A 69 19.23 -2.85 2.39
C ASN A 69 19.33 -3.48 3.79
N GLU A 70 19.89 -2.74 4.75
CA GLU A 70 20.01 -3.19 6.15
C GLU A 70 18.63 -3.36 6.80
N ILE A 71 17.71 -2.43 6.55
CA ILE A 71 16.33 -2.50 7.05
C ILE A 71 15.61 -3.70 6.43
N ILE A 72 15.78 -3.95 5.13
CA ILE A 72 15.20 -5.14 4.47
C ILE A 72 15.72 -6.43 5.09
N GLN A 73 17.01 -6.51 5.39
CA GLN A 73 17.60 -7.70 6.01
C GLN A 73 17.08 -7.91 7.44
N LEU A 74 16.89 -6.83 8.20
CA LEU A 74 16.25 -6.87 9.51
C LEU A 74 14.76 -7.27 9.43
N MET A 75 14.01 -6.73 8.46
CA MET A 75 12.63 -7.14 8.20
C MET A 75 12.54 -8.64 7.88
N TRP A 76 13.45 -9.17 7.07
CA TRP A 76 13.50 -10.59 6.77
C TRP A 76 13.76 -11.44 8.00
N HIS A 77 14.71 -11.02 8.85
CA HIS A 77 14.99 -11.71 10.10
C HIS A 77 13.78 -11.68 11.06
N ALA A 78 13.11 -10.54 11.17
CA ALA A 78 11.97 -10.34 12.07
C ALA A 78 10.68 -11.02 11.58
N PHE A 79 10.44 -11.03 10.28
CA PHE A 79 9.14 -11.40 9.68
C PHE A 79 9.19 -12.61 8.75
N GLY A 80 10.36 -13.20 8.50
CA GLY A 80 10.52 -14.33 7.57
C GLY A 80 9.66 -15.55 7.94
N ASP A 81 9.54 -15.86 9.24
CA ASP A 81 8.66 -16.95 9.73
C ASP A 81 7.19 -16.67 9.43
N LEU A 82 6.78 -15.41 9.55
CA LEU A 82 5.40 -15.04 9.31
C LEU A 82 5.08 -14.97 7.82
N ALA A 83 6.01 -14.46 7.01
CA ALA A 83 5.90 -14.45 5.56
C ALA A 83 5.73 -15.88 5.03
N GLU A 84 6.44 -16.85 5.61
CA GLU A 84 6.28 -18.27 5.27
C GLU A 84 4.89 -18.79 5.59
N GLN A 85 4.35 -18.48 6.77
CA GLN A 85 3.01 -18.92 7.18
C GLN A 85 1.89 -18.32 6.31
N MET A 86 2.10 -17.09 5.82
CA MET A 86 1.09 -16.38 5.03
C MET A 86 1.06 -16.77 3.56
N LYS A 87 2.12 -17.39 3.02
CA LYS A 87 2.19 -17.75 1.59
C LYS A 87 1.04 -18.66 1.14
N ASP A 88 0.52 -19.49 2.04
CA ASP A 88 -0.55 -20.45 1.74
C ASP A 88 -1.97 -19.88 2.04
N SER A 89 -2.05 -18.70 2.64
CA SER A 89 -3.29 -18.14 3.17
C SER A 89 -3.84 -17.03 2.28
N SER A 90 -4.67 -17.39 1.30
CA SER A 90 -5.31 -16.43 0.37
C SER A 90 -6.24 -15.39 1.04
N GLU A 91 -6.67 -15.60 2.29
CA GLU A 91 -7.63 -14.73 3.02
C GLU A 91 -6.99 -13.68 3.96
N THR A 92 -5.66 -13.60 4.04
CA THR A 92 -4.98 -12.92 5.18
C THR A 92 -4.88 -11.39 5.12
N GLN A 93 -5.10 -10.76 3.97
CA GLN A 93 -4.89 -9.30 3.87
C GLN A 93 -5.88 -8.49 4.70
N SER A 94 -7.15 -8.87 4.75
CA SER A 94 -8.16 -8.14 5.53
C SER A 94 -7.96 -8.29 7.04
N THR A 95 -7.42 -9.43 7.48
CA THR A 95 -7.23 -9.77 8.89
C THR A 95 -6.02 -9.09 9.50
N LEU A 96 -4.97 -8.83 8.70
CA LEU A 96 -3.78 -8.11 9.14
C LEU A 96 -4.10 -6.67 9.56
N ASP A 97 -4.88 -5.94 8.75
CA ASP A 97 -5.25 -4.54 9.01
C ASP A 97 -6.00 -4.36 10.35
N ASP A 98 -6.97 -5.22 10.65
CA ASP A 98 -7.80 -5.09 11.86
C ASP A 98 -7.03 -5.50 13.11
N THR A 99 -6.19 -6.54 13.02
CA THR A 99 -5.46 -7.06 14.18
C THR A 99 -4.29 -6.14 14.55
N PHE A 100 -3.63 -5.50 13.56
CA PHE A 100 -2.58 -4.52 13.83
C PHE A 100 -3.12 -3.32 14.60
N ARG A 101 -4.33 -2.87 14.28
CA ARG A 101 -4.98 -1.75 14.97
C ARG A 101 -5.24 -2.04 16.44
N VAL A 102 -5.72 -3.24 16.76
CA VAL A 102 -6.02 -3.63 18.15
C VAL A 102 -4.75 -3.59 19.01
N HIS A 103 -3.66 -4.16 18.50
CA HIS A 103 -2.46 -4.35 19.31
C HIS A 103 -1.43 -3.21 19.22
N ALA A 104 -1.42 -2.40 18.16
CA ALA A 104 -0.52 -1.25 18.08
C ALA A 104 -0.84 -0.18 19.13
N HIS A 105 -2.11 -0.04 19.52
CA HIS A 105 -2.51 0.84 20.63
C HIS A 105 -2.05 0.32 22.00
N GLU A 106 -2.02 -1.01 22.19
CA GLU A 106 -1.52 -1.62 23.44
C GLU A 106 -0.01 -1.42 23.64
N ASN A 107 0.73 -1.18 22.56
CA ASN A 107 2.20 -1.12 22.56
C ASN A 107 2.75 0.28 22.23
N GLU A 108 1.90 1.31 22.22
CA GLU A 108 2.30 2.70 21.94
C GLU A 108 3.02 2.88 20.59
N ILE A 109 2.60 2.13 19.56
CA ILE A 109 3.19 2.18 18.21
C ILE A 109 2.25 2.86 17.21
N GLU A 110 1.62 3.95 17.64
CA GLU A 110 0.70 4.75 16.81
C GLU A 110 1.24 5.18 15.44
N PRO A 111 2.55 5.48 15.24
CA PRO A 111 3.08 5.81 13.92
C PRO A 111 2.98 4.67 12.90
N LEU A 112 2.84 3.43 13.39
CA LEU A 112 2.69 2.22 12.57
C LEU A 112 1.22 1.79 12.42
N LEU A 113 0.26 2.62 12.81
CA LEU A 113 -1.13 2.34 12.49
C LEU A 113 -1.33 2.59 10.99
N PRO A 114 -2.04 1.70 10.26
CA PRO A 114 -2.54 2.08 8.94
C PRO A 114 -3.25 3.42 9.06
N PRO A 115 -3.06 4.36 8.11
CA PRO A 115 -3.84 5.59 8.11
C PRO A 115 -5.29 5.16 8.27
N LEU A 116 -5.95 5.73 9.27
CA LEU A 116 -7.34 5.42 9.51
C LEU A 116 -8.04 5.65 8.17
N SER A 117 -8.52 4.57 7.54
CA SER A 117 -9.65 4.61 6.64
C SER A 117 -10.91 4.97 7.45
N THR A 118 -10.79 6.00 8.29
CA THR A 118 -11.89 6.83 8.70
C THR A 118 -12.53 7.27 7.41
N CYS A 119 -13.78 6.88 7.23
CA CYS A 119 -14.71 7.81 6.63
C CYS A 119 -14.45 9.13 7.36
N LEU A 120 -13.93 10.16 6.66
CA LEU A 120 -13.54 11.46 7.22
C LEU A 120 -14.70 12.20 7.94
N PHE A 121 -15.87 11.56 8.01
CA PHE A 121 -17.14 12.09 8.48
C PHE A 121 -17.74 11.31 9.67
N CYS A 122 -17.06 10.29 10.19
CA CYS A 122 -17.45 9.63 11.44
C CYS A 122 -16.38 9.90 12.50
N GLU A 123 -16.68 10.75 13.48
CA GLU A 123 -15.85 10.98 14.67
C GLU A 123 -15.83 9.78 15.62
N THR A 124 -16.51 8.68 15.28
CA THR A 124 -16.43 7.43 16.03
C THR A 124 -15.22 6.61 15.58
N THR A 125 -14.19 6.62 16.43
CA THR A 125 -12.99 5.79 16.38
C THR A 125 -13.31 4.31 16.66
N GLN A 126 -14.28 3.72 15.96
CA GLN A 126 -14.61 2.30 16.15
C GLN A 126 -14.01 1.39 15.07
N PRO A 127 -13.47 0.22 15.46
CA PRO A 127 -12.86 -0.75 14.56
C PRO A 127 -13.88 -1.37 13.59
N ARG A 128 -13.36 -1.86 12.47
CA ARG A 128 -14.07 -2.24 11.23
C ARG A 128 -15.12 -3.36 11.39
N LEU A 129 -15.10 -4.10 12.50
CA LEU A 129 -15.90 -5.31 12.73
C LEU A 129 -17.39 -5.06 13.07
N MET A 130 -17.83 -3.80 13.18
CA MET A 130 -19.24 -3.44 13.43
C MET A 130 -19.91 -2.72 12.24
N ARG A 131 -19.38 -2.85 11.00
CA ARG A 131 -19.90 -2.09 9.85
C ARG A 131 -20.97 -2.77 9.00
N GLU A 132 -21.15 -4.10 9.09
CA GLU A 132 -22.13 -4.77 8.22
C GLU A 132 -23.59 -4.59 8.69
N GLU A 133 -23.84 -4.26 9.97
CA GLU A 133 -25.21 -4.05 10.48
C GLU A 133 -25.61 -2.59 10.77
N TYR A 134 -24.68 -1.61 10.77
CA TYR A 134 -24.99 -0.25 11.24
C TYR A 134 -24.60 0.92 10.33
N CYS A 135 -24.13 0.71 9.09
CA CYS A 135 -24.07 1.80 8.11
C CYS A 135 -25.37 1.92 7.30
N THR A 136 -26.52 1.89 7.98
CA THR A 136 -27.83 2.20 7.39
C THR A 136 -28.04 3.72 7.34
N ASN A 137 -27.36 4.35 6.38
CA ASN A 137 -27.58 5.72 5.89
C ASN A 137 -27.46 6.88 6.90
N PRO A 138 -26.26 7.23 7.40
CA PRO A 138 -25.98 8.63 7.70
C PRO A 138 -25.87 9.39 6.37
N SER A 139 -26.69 10.42 6.21
CA SER A 139 -26.58 11.32 5.06
C SER A 139 -25.15 11.85 4.98
N THR A 140 -24.60 11.90 3.77
CA THR A 140 -23.18 12.13 3.47
C THR A 140 -22.64 13.52 3.88
N VAL A 141 -23.44 14.33 4.57
CA VAL A 141 -23.06 15.67 4.99
C VAL A 141 -22.88 15.73 6.50
N ALA A 142 -21.69 16.13 6.92
CA ALA A 142 -21.30 16.28 8.33
C ALA A 142 -22.34 17.08 9.10
N GLY A 143 -22.83 16.55 10.23
CA GLY A 143 -23.80 17.23 11.09
C GLY A 143 -25.27 17.12 10.63
N CYS A 144 -25.56 16.43 9.54
CA CYS A 144 -26.93 16.16 9.11
C CYS A 144 -27.49 14.92 9.82
N THR A 145 -28.56 15.08 10.59
CA THR A 145 -29.26 13.97 11.26
C THR A 145 -30.44 13.43 10.45
N GLU A 146 -30.79 14.06 9.32
CA GLU A 146 -31.88 13.61 8.47
C GLU A 146 -31.53 12.34 7.69
N LYS A 147 -32.50 11.43 7.57
CA LYS A 147 -32.37 10.18 6.81
C LYS A 147 -32.22 10.45 5.32
N ALA A 148 -31.45 9.59 4.64
CA ALA A 148 -31.33 9.62 3.18
C ALA A 148 -32.70 9.39 2.50
N GLN A 149 -32.98 10.13 1.42
CA GLN A 149 -34.19 9.88 0.62
C GLN A 149 -34.00 8.60 -0.20
N PRO A 150 -35.03 7.74 -0.36
CA PRO A 150 -34.94 6.57 -1.25
C PRO A 150 -34.47 6.97 -2.65
N GLY A 151 -33.45 6.26 -3.16
CA GLY A 151 -32.80 6.55 -4.44
C GLY A 151 -31.67 7.59 -4.39
N PHE A 152 -31.44 8.25 -3.25
CA PHE A 152 -30.36 9.22 -3.05
C PHE A 152 -29.42 8.80 -1.92
N ARG A 153 -28.17 9.26 -1.98
CA ARG A 153 -27.15 9.08 -0.94
C ARG A 153 -27.20 10.18 0.13
N THR A 154 -27.92 11.27 -0.14
CA THR A 154 -28.13 12.41 0.76
C THR A 154 -29.58 12.49 1.26
N CYS A 155 -29.82 13.30 2.29
CA CYS A 155 -31.15 13.58 2.82
C CYS A 155 -31.99 14.49 1.87
N THR A 156 -33.13 14.96 2.38
CA THR A 156 -34.06 15.87 1.72
C THR A 156 -33.61 17.33 1.66
N ILE A 157 -32.59 17.71 2.42
CA ILE A 157 -32.06 19.08 2.44
C ILE A 157 -31.43 19.42 1.07
N GLU A 158 -31.89 20.51 0.47
CA GLU A 158 -31.51 20.94 -0.88
C GLU A 158 -30.00 21.19 -1.03
N SER A 159 -29.35 21.79 -0.03
CA SER A 159 -27.91 22.03 -0.04
C SER A 159 -27.10 20.72 -0.10
N HIS A 160 -27.55 19.67 0.58
CA HIS A 160 -26.91 18.35 0.57
C HIS A 160 -27.15 17.64 -0.76
N ARG A 161 -28.38 17.74 -1.28
CA ARG A 161 -28.75 17.19 -2.58
C ARG A 161 -27.94 17.79 -3.72
N LYS A 162 -27.66 19.10 -3.66
CA LYS A 162 -26.85 19.79 -4.65
C LYS A 162 -25.46 19.16 -4.79
N PHE A 163 -24.80 18.79 -3.68
CA PHE A 163 -23.50 18.12 -3.74
C PHE A 163 -23.55 16.76 -4.46
N GLN A 164 -24.60 15.98 -4.21
CA GLN A 164 -24.77 14.70 -4.90
C GLN A 164 -25.03 14.90 -6.40
N LEU A 165 -25.89 15.84 -6.75
CA LEU A 165 -26.21 16.15 -8.15
C LEU A 165 -24.99 16.68 -8.90
N ASP A 166 -24.22 17.59 -8.29
CA ASP A 166 -22.98 18.11 -8.89
C ASP A 166 -21.94 16.99 -9.10
N ALA A 167 -21.86 16.03 -8.17
CA ALA A 167 -20.97 14.87 -8.30
C ALA A 167 -21.44 13.89 -9.39
N GLU A 168 -22.75 13.63 -9.49
CA GLU A 168 -23.35 12.81 -10.55
C GLU A 168 -23.17 13.45 -11.93
N GLU A 169 -23.35 14.77 -12.05
CA GLU A 169 -23.12 15.51 -13.28
C GLU A 169 -21.65 15.44 -13.73
N LYS A 170 -20.70 15.65 -12.79
CA LYS A 170 -19.26 15.49 -13.07
C LYS A 170 -18.92 14.08 -13.50
N ASN A 171 -19.48 13.07 -12.84
CA ASN A 171 -19.26 11.68 -13.21
C ASN A 171 -19.87 11.37 -14.59
N ALA A 172 -21.05 11.87 -14.89
CA ALA A 172 -21.68 11.72 -16.21
C ALA A 172 -20.83 12.36 -17.31
N ALA A 173 -20.29 13.56 -17.09
CA ALA A 173 -19.35 14.20 -18.00
C ALA A 173 -18.08 13.35 -18.20
N MET A 174 -17.54 12.75 -17.13
CA MET A 174 -16.39 11.85 -17.20
C MET A 174 -16.70 10.55 -17.96
N PHE A 175 -17.89 9.98 -17.81
CA PHE A 175 -18.32 8.82 -18.58
C PHE A 175 -18.46 9.14 -20.07
N GLN A 176 -19.05 10.30 -20.40
CA GLN A 176 -19.14 10.77 -21.78
C GLN A 176 -17.76 11.04 -22.38
N LEU A 177 -16.84 11.65 -21.62
CA LEU A 177 -15.46 11.88 -22.05
C LEU A 177 -14.74 10.56 -22.30
N ARG A 178 -14.82 9.59 -21.37
CA ARG A 178 -14.24 8.25 -21.55
C ARG A 178 -14.81 7.53 -22.77
N SER A 179 -16.12 7.63 -23.00
CA SER A 179 -16.78 7.05 -24.18
C SER A 179 -16.28 7.69 -25.47
N ARG A 180 -16.12 9.01 -25.51
CA ARG A 180 -15.55 9.72 -26.66
C ARG A 180 -14.10 9.34 -26.90
N LEU A 181 -13.26 9.31 -25.87
CA LEU A 181 -11.86 8.91 -25.96
C LEU A 181 -11.71 7.48 -26.49
N LYS A 182 -12.53 6.55 -26.00
CA LYS A 182 -12.59 5.16 -26.47
C LYS A 182 -12.98 5.07 -27.95
N ASN A 183 -13.97 5.87 -28.39
CA ASN A 183 -14.42 5.87 -29.78
C ASN A 183 -13.40 6.53 -30.73
N THR A 184 -12.61 7.49 -30.26
CA THR A 184 -11.55 8.13 -31.05
C THR A 184 -10.26 7.31 -31.13
N SER A 185 -10.19 6.15 -30.45
CA SER A 185 -8.97 5.30 -30.39
C SER A 185 -7.71 6.06 -29.96
N ILE A 186 -7.86 7.16 -29.22
CA ILE A 186 -6.74 7.88 -28.61
C ILE A 186 -6.41 7.12 -27.32
N SER A 187 -5.62 6.05 -27.45
CA SER A 187 -5.23 5.18 -26.34
C SER A 187 -4.20 5.80 -25.39
N HIS A 188 -3.73 7.02 -25.69
CA HIS A 188 -2.70 7.69 -24.91
C HIS A 188 -3.16 9.11 -24.56
N VAL A 189 -3.56 9.34 -23.31
CA VAL A 189 -3.68 10.70 -22.75
C VAL A 189 -2.26 11.11 -22.37
N PRO A 190 -1.63 12.09 -23.05
CA PRO A 190 -0.36 12.61 -22.58
C PRO A 190 -0.62 13.20 -21.19
N LEU A 191 -0.04 12.61 -20.15
CA LEU A 191 -0.01 13.27 -18.85
C LEU A 191 0.83 14.53 -19.04
N ALA A 192 0.19 15.69 -18.92
CA ALA A 192 0.88 16.98 -18.89
C ALA A 192 1.83 16.99 -17.68
N GLY A 193 3.09 16.65 -17.90
CA GLY A 193 4.10 16.55 -16.85
C GLY A 193 5.30 15.64 -17.17
N SER A 194 5.26 14.79 -18.20
CA SER A 194 6.46 14.06 -18.64
C SER A 194 7.30 14.96 -19.56
N SER A 195 8.13 15.80 -18.95
CA SER A 195 9.23 16.48 -19.61
C SER A 195 10.32 15.47 -19.96
N ASP A 196 10.08 14.63 -20.97
CA ASP A 196 11.16 13.93 -21.67
C ASP A 196 11.90 14.95 -22.54
N GLU A 197 12.80 15.72 -21.91
CA GLU A 197 13.89 16.39 -22.62
C GLU A 197 14.89 15.32 -23.08
N LEU A 198 14.60 14.72 -24.23
CA LEU A 198 15.60 14.11 -25.09
C LEU A 198 16.53 15.22 -25.60
N GLY A 199 17.64 15.43 -24.91
CA GLY A 199 18.82 16.05 -25.49
C GLY A 199 19.55 15.01 -26.36
N PRO A 200 19.72 15.24 -27.68
CA PRO A 200 20.60 14.43 -28.50
C PRO A 200 22.04 14.94 -28.43
N ASP A 201 22.96 13.99 -28.58
CA ASP A 201 24.35 14.16 -29.02
C ASP A 201 25.37 14.74 -28.04
N SER A 202 26.09 13.84 -27.38
CA SER A 202 27.49 14.08 -27.01
C SER A 202 28.28 12.77 -27.06
N SER A 203 28.65 12.37 -28.26
CA SER A 203 29.73 11.44 -28.52
C SER A 203 31.07 12.04 -28.08
N TYR A 204 31.57 11.67 -26.90
CA TYR A 204 33.01 11.75 -26.62
C TYR A 204 33.58 10.33 -26.63
N ASN A 205 34.24 10.04 -27.76
CA ASN A 205 35.30 9.05 -27.81
C ASN A 205 36.46 9.54 -26.93
N THR A 206 36.85 8.74 -25.95
CA THR A 206 38.21 8.77 -25.42
C THR A 206 38.82 7.39 -25.61
N ASP A 207 39.44 7.22 -26.79
CA ASP A 207 40.52 6.27 -27.00
C ASP A 207 41.64 6.59 -26.00
N PHE A 208 41.90 5.67 -25.07
CA PHE A 208 43.07 5.71 -24.21
C PHE A 208 43.92 4.46 -24.50
N GLU A 209 44.70 4.53 -25.58
CA GLU A 209 45.84 3.64 -25.79
C GLU A 209 46.95 4.02 -24.80
N LEU A 210 47.37 3.09 -23.95
CA LEU A 210 48.67 3.19 -23.28
C LEU A 210 49.42 1.85 -23.29
N ARG A 211 50.14 1.70 -24.40
CA ARG A 211 51.42 1.04 -24.65
C ARG A 211 52.04 0.24 -23.50
N SER A 212 52.09 -1.07 -23.73
CA SER A 212 53.11 -1.97 -23.20
C SER A 212 54.49 -1.61 -23.76
N THR A 213 55.44 -1.28 -22.90
CA THR A 213 56.88 -1.36 -23.24
C THR A 213 57.54 -2.40 -22.35
N THR A 214 57.83 -3.54 -22.96
CA THR A 214 58.77 -4.55 -22.52
C THR A 214 60.21 -4.04 -22.64
N LYS A 215 61.01 -4.25 -21.59
CA LYS A 215 62.42 -4.63 -21.68
C LYS A 215 62.87 -5.23 -20.35
#